data_AF-A0A534HXN0-F1
#
_entry.id   AF-A0A534HXN0-F1
#
_cell.length_a   1.000
_cell.length_b   1.000
_cell.length_c   1.000
_cell.angle_alpha   90.00
_cell.angle_beta   90.00
_cell.angle_gamma   90.00
#
_symmetry.space_group_name_H-M   'P 1'
#
loop_
_entity.id
_entity.type
_entity.pdbx_description
1 polymer ?
#
loop_
_entity_poly.entity_id
_entity_poly.type
_entity_poly.pdbx_seq_one_letter_code
_entity_poly.pdbx_strand_id
1 'polypeptide(L)'
;MVCSHSDPSPGPAYKQLSDDDWRKTNSRFTGDNFQRNLRIVEEVKAIAAEAGATPAQIALAWLPAQGGDIAPIPGTKRVAHVEENIAADRIELSAEQIERLSNFTRAAGERHDEGNMAVIDR
;
A
#
# COMPACT_ATOMS: atom_id res chain seq x y z
N MET A 1 17.84 -27.65 22.11
CA MET A 1 16.54 -26.93 22.04
C MET A 1 16.63 -25.93 20.91
N VAL A 2 16.30 -26.35 19.69
CA VAL A 2 16.28 -25.46 18.52
C VAL A 2 14.81 -25.41 18.12
N CYS A 3 14.14 -24.32 18.47
CA CYS A 3 12.76 -24.10 18.04
C CYS A 3 12.80 -23.70 16.57
N SER A 4 12.50 -24.67 15.72
CA SER A 4 12.08 -24.47 14.34
C SER A 4 10.94 -23.45 14.28
N HIS A 5 11.13 -22.36 13.54
CA HIS A 5 10.02 -21.63 12.94
C HIS A 5 10.35 -21.52 11.45
N SER A 6 9.93 -22.55 10.72
CA SER A 6 9.74 -22.45 9.29
C SER A 6 8.62 -21.46 9.07
N ASP A 7 8.94 -20.24 8.63
CA ASP A 7 7.92 -19.30 8.17
C ASP A 7 7.20 -19.92 6.98
N PRO A 8 5.86 -20.11 7.04
CA PRO A 8 5.12 -20.50 5.86
C PRO A 8 5.15 -19.31 4.91
N SER A 9 5.80 -19.50 3.76
CA SER A 9 5.69 -18.55 2.64
C SER A 9 4.20 -18.24 2.40
N PRO A 10 3.75 -16.98 2.57
CA PRO A 10 2.33 -16.70 2.60
C PRO A 10 1.77 -16.88 1.19
N GLY A 11 0.88 -17.86 1.03
CA GLY A 11 -0.01 -17.93 -0.13
C GLY A 11 -0.74 -16.58 -0.31
N PRO A 12 -1.27 -16.30 -1.51
CA PRO A 12 -1.72 -14.95 -1.86
C PRO A 12 -2.72 -14.43 -0.82
N ALA A 13 -2.44 -13.24 -0.29
CA ALA A 13 -3.01 -12.70 0.95
C ALA A 13 -4.55 -12.71 1.00
N TYR A 14 -5.23 -12.73 -0.14
CA TYR A 14 -6.69 -12.79 -0.20
C TYR A 14 -7.30 -14.09 0.34
N LYS A 15 -6.55 -15.22 0.36
CA LYS A 15 -7.03 -16.50 0.92
C LYS A 15 -7.10 -16.49 2.45
N GLN A 16 -6.41 -15.56 3.11
CA GLN A 16 -6.40 -15.43 4.57
C GLN A 16 -7.43 -14.40 5.08
N LEU A 17 -8.17 -13.77 4.17
CA LEU A 17 -9.21 -12.81 4.50
C LEU A 17 -10.50 -13.53 4.95
N SER A 18 -11.32 -12.85 5.75
CA SER A 18 -12.67 -13.34 6.09
C SER A 18 -13.54 -13.47 4.84
N ASP A 19 -14.56 -14.32 4.88
CA ASP A 19 -15.43 -14.60 3.73
C ASP A 19 -16.23 -13.38 3.25
N ASP A 20 -16.47 -12.43 4.14
CA ASP A 20 -17.15 -11.16 3.87
C ASP A 20 -16.21 -10.00 3.48
N ASP A 21 -14.90 -10.23 3.37
CA ASP A 21 -13.96 -9.18 2.98
C ASP A 21 -14.09 -8.82 1.50
N TRP A 22 -14.48 -7.56 1.22
CA TRP A 22 -14.67 -7.03 -0.14
C TRP A 22 -13.45 -7.17 -1.05
N ARG A 23 -12.23 -7.30 -0.50
CA ARG A 23 -11.03 -7.50 -1.31
C ARG A 23 -11.02 -8.86 -2.00
N LYS A 24 -11.80 -9.85 -1.54
CA LYS A 24 -11.93 -11.14 -2.23
C LYS A 24 -12.59 -11.01 -3.60
N THR A 25 -13.45 -10.00 -3.81
CA THR A 25 -14.14 -9.75 -5.09
C THR A 25 -13.50 -8.64 -5.91
N ASN A 26 -12.64 -7.82 -5.30
CA ASN A 26 -11.99 -6.74 -6.02
C ASN A 26 -10.84 -7.23 -6.92
N SER A 27 -10.91 -6.86 -8.20
CA SER A 27 -9.97 -7.31 -9.23
C SER A 27 -8.50 -6.92 -9.00
N ARG A 28 -8.19 -5.96 -8.13
CA ARG A 28 -6.80 -5.60 -7.77
C ARG A 28 -6.14 -6.60 -6.82
N PHE A 29 -6.94 -7.39 -6.10
CA PHE A 29 -6.48 -8.27 -5.04
C PHE A 29 -6.60 -9.76 -5.39
N THR A 30 -6.97 -10.09 -6.62
CA THR A 30 -7.13 -11.48 -7.10
C THR A 30 -6.29 -11.79 -8.33
N GLY A 31 -6.02 -13.08 -8.54
CA GLY A 31 -5.34 -13.60 -9.73
C GLY A 31 -3.99 -12.92 -10.04
N ASP A 32 -3.74 -12.71 -11.34
CA ASP A 32 -2.50 -12.11 -11.85
C ASP A 32 -2.36 -10.62 -11.48
N ASN A 33 -3.47 -9.91 -11.28
CA ASN A 33 -3.45 -8.51 -10.85
C ASN A 33 -2.84 -8.36 -9.47
N PHE A 34 -3.14 -9.27 -8.54
CA PHE A 34 -2.53 -9.27 -7.20
C PHE A 34 -1.00 -9.38 -7.29
N GLN A 35 -0.50 -10.32 -8.09
CA GLN A 35 0.95 -10.52 -8.27
C GLN A 35 1.61 -9.32 -8.96
N ARG A 36 0.95 -8.72 -9.96
CA ARG A 36 1.41 -7.48 -10.60
C ARG A 36 1.50 -6.32 -9.60
N ASN A 37 0.46 -6.15 -8.78
CA ASN A 37 0.37 -5.07 -7.80
C ASN A 37 1.36 -5.27 -6.64
N LEU A 38 1.65 -6.50 -6.25
CA LEU A 38 2.68 -6.79 -5.24
C LEU A 38 4.06 -6.29 -5.65
N ARG A 39 4.41 -6.29 -6.94
CA ARG A 39 5.70 -5.74 -7.39
C ARG A 39 5.83 -4.25 -7.11
N ILE A 40 4.73 -3.50 -7.19
CA ILE A 40 4.70 -2.08 -6.79
C ILE A 40 4.99 -1.97 -5.29
N VAL A 41 4.36 -2.83 -4.47
CA VAL A 41 4.55 -2.85 -3.02
C VAL A 41 6.00 -3.21 -2.65
N GLU A 42 6.63 -4.16 -3.34
CA GLU A 42 8.04 -4.52 -3.06
C GLU A 42 9.00 -3.35 -3.36
N GLU A 43 8.74 -2.57 -4.40
CA GLU A 43 9.55 -1.38 -4.71
C GLU A 43 9.38 -0.28 -3.64
N VAL A 44 8.14 -0.05 -3.17
CA VAL A 44 7.88 0.86 -2.04
C VAL A 44 8.61 0.40 -0.78
N LYS A 45 8.64 -0.91 -0.50
CA LYS A 45 9.39 -1.47 0.65
C LYS A 45 10.89 -1.26 0.51
N ALA A 46 11.45 -1.41 -0.69
CA ALA A 46 12.87 -1.17 -0.93
C ALA A 46 13.23 0.30 -0.63
N ILE A 47 12.45 1.24 -1.14
CA ILE A 47 12.62 2.67 -0.87
C ILE A 47 12.45 2.98 0.62
N ALA A 48 11.49 2.35 1.29
CA ALA A 48 11.29 2.49 2.73
C ALA A 48 12.50 2.03 3.54
N ALA A 49 13.11 0.91 3.15
CA ALA A 49 14.33 0.41 3.79
C ALA A 49 15.51 1.38 3.58
N GLU A 50 15.68 1.93 2.39
CA GLU A 50 16.70 2.95 2.09
C GLU A 50 16.53 4.21 2.94
N ALA A 51 15.28 4.65 3.13
CA ALA A 51 14.94 5.84 3.90
C ALA A 51 14.86 5.59 5.42
N GLY A 52 15.01 4.35 5.89
CA GLY A 52 14.84 4.01 7.30
C GLY A 52 13.41 4.23 7.84
N ALA A 53 12.40 4.08 6.98
CA ALA A 53 11.00 4.35 7.29
C ALA A 53 10.10 3.14 6.99
N THR A 54 8.82 3.23 7.35
CA THR A 54 7.82 2.21 6.97
C THR A 54 7.26 2.49 5.57
N PRO A 55 6.78 1.46 4.84
CA PRO A 55 6.14 1.65 3.54
C PRO A 55 4.93 2.61 3.59
N ALA A 56 4.19 2.60 4.70
CA ALA A 56 3.06 3.51 4.90
C ALA A 56 3.52 4.97 4.98
N GLN A 57 4.61 5.23 5.70
CA GLN A 57 5.17 6.57 5.80
C GLN A 57 5.75 7.07 4.48
N ILE A 58 6.41 6.20 3.69
CA ILE A 58 6.86 6.57 2.34
C ILE A 58 5.69 6.98 1.45
N ALA A 59 4.60 6.22 1.48
CA ALA A 59 3.41 6.54 0.70
C ALA A 59 2.80 7.90 1.12
N LEU A 60 2.81 8.22 2.41
CA LEU A 60 2.31 9.50 2.92
C LEU A 60 3.24 10.68 2.59
N ALA A 61 4.56 10.50 2.73
CA ALA A 61 5.56 11.52 2.43
C ALA A 61 5.64 11.86 0.93
N TRP A 62 5.32 10.90 0.06
CA TRP A 62 5.31 11.12 -1.39
C TRP A 62 4.16 12.01 -1.87
N LEU A 63 3.01 12.02 -1.19
CA LEU A 63 1.82 12.73 -1.65
C LEU A 63 2.01 14.26 -1.75
N PRO A 64 2.54 14.96 -0.72
CA PRO A 64 2.86 16.39 -0.84
C PRO A 64 3.92 16.70 -1.91
N ALA A 65 4.81 15.75 -2.21
CA ALA A 65 5.82 15.91 -3.27
C ALA A 65 5.20 15.95 -4.68
N GLN A 66 3.94 15.51 -4.86
CA GLN A 66 3.23 15.60 -6.13
C GLN A 66 2.50 16.95 -6.35
N GLY A 67 2.39 17.78 -5.31
CA GLY A 67 1.71 19.08 -5.38
C GLY A 67 1.46 19.67 -3.98
N GLY A 68 1.70 20.97 -3.83
CA GLY A 68 1.55 21.68 -2.55
C GLY A 68 0.11 21.84 -2.05
N ASP A 69 -0.87 21.42 -2.86
CA ASP A 69 -2.31 21.40 -2.56
C ASP A 69 -2.81 20.01 -2.14
N ILE A 70 -1.92 19.04 -1.97
CA ILE A 70 -2.25 17.67 -1.58
C ILE A 70 -2.05 17.47 -0.08
N ALA A 71 -3.14 17.21 0.64
CA ALA A 71 -3.12 16.87 2.07
C ALA A 71 -3.64 15.43 2.29
N PRO A 72 -2.77 14.47 2.69
CA PRO A 72 -3.21 13.11 2.98
C PRO A 72 -4.06 13.03 4.25
N ILE A 73 -5.16 12.28 4.21
CA ILE A 73 -6.05 12.03 5.35
C ILE A 73 -6.04 10.53 5.69
N PRO A 74 -4.96 10.02 6.31
CA PRO A 74 -4.87 8.59 6.60
C PRO A 74 -5.84 8.17 7.70
N GLY A 75 -6.68 7.18 7.39
CA GLY A 75 -7.59 6.57 8.36
C GLY A 75 -6.89 5.52 9.22
N THR A 76 -7.16 5.52 10.52
CA THR A 76 -6.72 4.47 11.44
C THR A 76 -7.65 4.37 12.65
N LYS A 77 -7.71 3.19 13.27
CA LYS A 77 -8.43 2.94 14.54
C LYS A 77 -7.50 2.76 15.74
N ARG A 78 -6.18 2.85 15.56
CA ARG A 78 -5.17 2.57 16.60
C ARG A 78 -4.23 3.75 16.75
N VAL A 79 -3.97 4.14 18.01
CA VAL A 79 -3.09 5.28 18.35
C VAL A 79 -1.68 5.11 17.79
N ALA A 80 -1.09 3.91 17.89
CA ALA A 80 0.25 3.65 17.36
C ALA A 80 0.38 3.96 15.86
N HIS A 81 -0.67 3.73 15.06
CA HIS A 81 -0.66 4.09 13.64
C HIS A 81 -0.88 5.59 13.41
N VAL A 82 -1.54 6.30 14.34
CA VAL A 82 -1.60 7.77 14.29
C VAL A 82 -0.19 8.33 14.45
N GLU A 83 0.55 7.85 15.45
CA GLU A 83 1.93 8.26 15.70
C GLU A 83 2.85 7.95 14.51
N GLU A 84 2.74 6.73 13.95
CA GLU A 84 3.46 6.33 12.74
C GLU A 84 3.12 7.24 11.53
N ASN A 85 1.83 7.50 11.29
CA ASN A 85 1.38 8.35 10.17
C ASN A 85 1.86 9.79 10.31
N ILE A 86 1.83 10.37 11.52
CA ILE A 86 2.31 11.74 11.78
C ILE A 86 3.83 11.82 11.54
N ALA A 87 4.58 10.78 11.90
CA ALA A 87 6.02 10.75 11.70
C ALA A 87 6.43 10.76 10.21
N ALA A 88 5.51 10.48 9.27
CA ALA A 88 5.78 10.58 7.84
C ALA A 88 6.11 12.02 7.39
N ASP A 89 5.60 13.04 8.07
CA ASP A 89 5.84 14.47 7.77
C ASP A 89 7.32 14.86 7.91
N ARG A 90 8.11 14.05 8.62
CA ARG A 90 9.54 14.28 8.85
C ARG A 90 10.43 13.55 7.84
N ILE A 91 9.85 12.82 6.89
CA ILE A 91 10.59 12.08 5.89
C ILE A 91 10.85 12.98 4.70
N GLU A 92 12.13 13.21 4.42
CA GLU A 92 12.58 13.87 3.20
C GLU A 92 12.98 12.81 2.18
N LEU A 93 12.18 12.68 1.11
CA LEU A 93 12.51 11.79 0.00
C LEU A 93 13.51 12.48 -0.94
N SER A 94 14.52 11.74 -1.39
CA SER A 94 15.44 12.25 -2.41
C SER A 94 14.73 12.38 -3.77
N ALA A 95 15.29 13.21 -4.67
CA ALA A 95 14.75 13.34 -6.02
C ALA A 95 14.68 11.99 -6.75
N GLU A 96 15.68 11.12 -6.56
CA GLU A 96 15.72 9.78 -7.13
C GLU A 96 14.62 8.88 -6.55
N GLN A 97 14.36 8.95 -5.24
CA GLN A 97 13.28 8.19 -4.61
C GLN A 97 11.91 8.66 -5.10
N ILE A 98 11.71 9.98 -5.23
CA ILE A 98 10.49 10.57 -5.78
C ILE A 98 10.28 10.10 -7.22
N GLU A 99 11.32 10.14 -8.06
CA GLU A 99 11.26 9.67 -9.44
C GLU A 99 10.88 8.18 -9.52
N ARG A 100 11.51 7.33 -8.70
CA ARG A 100 11.16 5.89 -8.63
C ARG A 100 9.70 5.69 -8.24
N LEU A 101 9.21 6.40 -7.22
CA LEU A 101 7.82 6.31 -6.76
C LEU A 101 6.81 6.81 -7.81
N SER A 102 7.17 7.86 -8.57
CA SER A 102 6.31 8.44 -9.61
C SER A 102 6.30 7.63 -10.92
N ASN A 103 7.29 6.75 -11.14
CA ASN A 103 7.41 5.92 -12.33
C ASN A 103 6.68 4.56 -12.25
N PHE A 104 5.94 4.30 -11.17
CA PHE A 104 5.18 3.07 -11.06
C PHE A 104 4.12 2.93 -12.15
N THR A 105 4.01 1.73 -12.72
CA THR A 105 2.85 1.41 -13.55
C THR A 105 1.61 1.44 -12.67
N ARG A 106 0.50 2.01 -13.17
CA ARG A 106 -0.78 2.02 -12.46
C ARG A 106 -1.15 0.61 -12.02
N ALA A 107 -1.64 0.48 -10.78
CA ALA A 107 -2.13 -0.79 -10.25
C ALA A 107 -3.14 -1.43 -11.23
N ALA A 108 -2.93 -2.71 -11.53
CA ALA A 108 -3.75 -3.51 -12.42
C ALA A 108 -5.07 -3.91 -11.74
N GLY A 109 -6.16 -3.86 -12.49
CA GLY A 109 -7.53 -4.07 -12.00
C GLY A 109 -8.24 -2.77 -11.61
N GLU A 110 -9.57 -2.80 -11.69
CA GLU A 110 -10.43 -1.66 -11.36
C GLU A 110 -10.45 -1.38 -9.86
N ARG A 111 -10.55 -0.10 -9.50
CA ARG A 111 -10.59 0.34 -8.10
C ARG A 111 -11.85 -0.15 -7.40
N HIS A 112 -12.97 -0.16 -8.11
CA HIS A 112 -14.27 -0.61 -7.64
C HIS A 112 -14.76 -1.73 -8.57
N ASP A 113 -15.50 -2.69 -8.02
CA ASP A 113 -16.27 -3.62 -8.86
C ASP A 113 -17.51 -2.91 -9.43
N GLU A 114 -18.18 -3.57 -10.38
CA GLU A 114 -19.36 -3.02 -11.06
C GLU A 114 -20.47 -2.64 -10.09
N GLY A 115 -20.68 -3.45 -9.05
CA GLY A 115 -21.68 -3.21 -8.01
C GLY A 115 -21.40 -1.95 -7.19
N ASN A 116 -20.15 -1.72 -6.81
CA ASN A 116 -19.74 -0.52 -6.07
C ASN A 116 -19.70 0.73 -6.96
N MET A 117 -19.31 0.61 -8.23
CA MET A 117 -19.34 1.74 -9.18
C MET A 117 -20.76 2.27 -9.37
N ALA A 118 -21.76 1.38 -9.47
CA ALA A 118 -23.16 1.77 -9.64
C ALA A 118 -23.75 2.61 -8.49
N VAL A 119 -23.11 2.62 -7.31
CA VAL A 119 -23.54 3.39 -6.13
C VAL A 119 -22.89 4.78 -6.08
N ILE A 120 -21.73 4.97 -6.72
CA ILE A 120 -20.98 6.24 -6.70
C ILE A 120 -21.63 7.27 -7.63
N ASP A 121 -22.20 6.83 -8.75
CA ASP A 121 -22.81 7.71 -9.78
C ASP A 121 -24.28 8.07 -9.49
N ARG A 122 -24.72 7.94 -8.24
CA ARG A 122 -26.12 8.16 -7.84
C ARG A 122 -26.36 9.50 -7.15
#